data_AF-A0A966CE37-F1
#
_entry.id   AF-A0A966CE37-F1
#
_cell.length_a   1.000
_cell.length_b   1.000
_cell.length_c   1.000
_cell.angle_alpha   90.00
_cell.angle_beta   90.00
_cell.angle_gamma   90.00
#
_symmetry.space_group_name_H-M   'P 1'
#
loop_
_entity.id
_entity.type
_entity.pdbx_description
1 polymer ?
#
loop_
_entity_poly.entity_id
_entity_poly.type
_entity_poly.pdbx_seq_one_letter_code
_entity_poly.pdbx_strand_id
1 'polypeptide(L)'
;MRFNRLSTLQKKVIVFGLFIAIVIVIIFNLYSLSKTTISSKSRASEISPTINPCLQKEKGDANCDNFITTTDRDIWREEYKQGKTAQLRADFNKDSLVNYDDYRVWFANWKK
;
A
#
# COMPACT_ATOMS: atom_id res chain seq x y z
N MET A 1 -25.56 -27.13 45.94
CA MET A 1 -24.69 -26.42 44.98
C MET A 1 -23.43 -27.24 44.75
N ARG A 2 -23.31 -27.94 43.61
CA ARG A 2 -22.13 -28.76 43.28
C ARG A 2 -21.14 -27.88 42.54
N PHE A 3 -20.03 -27.51 43.19
CA PHE A 3 -18.93 -26.82 42.52
C PHE A 3 -18.24 -27.78 41.56
N ASN A 4 -18.29 -27.49 40.26
CA ASN A 4 -17.60 -28.22 39.21
C ASN A 4 -16.08 -28.10 39.40
N ARG A 5 -15.49 -29.00 40.18
CA ARG A 5 -14.04 -29.07 40.39
C ARG A 5 -13.43 -29.75 39.15
N LEU A 6 -13.01 -28.94 38.17
CA LEU A 6 -12.32 -29.40 36.96
C LEU A 6 -11.08 -30.22 37.34
N SER A 7 -10.94 -31.39 36.73
CA SER A 7 -9.78 -32.27 36.92
C SER A 7 -8.50 -31.59 36.41
N THR A 8 -7.35 -32.01 36.93
CA THR A 8 -6.03 -31.46 36.56
C THR A 8 -5.76 -31.51 35.05
N LEU A 9 -6.32 -32.52 34.37
CA LEU A 9 -6.23 -32.68 32.92
C LEU A 9 -7.07 -31.63 32.16
N GLN A 10 -8.30 -31.37 32.61
CA GLN A 10 -9.19 -30.36 32.02
C GLN A 10 -8.59 -28.95 32.12
N LYS A 11 -7.93 -28.63 33.24
CA LYS A 11 -7.22 -27.35 33.41
C LYS A 11 -6.05 -27.19 32.45
N LYS A 12 -5.27 -28.25 32.19
CA LYS A 12 -4.14 -28.22 31.25
C LYS A 12 -4.59 -27.99 29.80
N VAL A 13 -5.70 -28.61 29.39
CA VAL A 13 -6.28 -28.41 28.04
C VAL A 13 -6.75 -26.96 27.86
N ILE A 14 -7.41 -26.39 28.86
CA ILE A 14 -7.85 -24.98 28.83
C ILE A 14 -6.65 -24.03 28.74
N VAL A 15 -5.61 -24.25 29.53
CA VAL A 15 -4.39 -23.43 29.51
C VAL A 15 -3.67 -23.52 28.16
N PHE A 16 -3.58 -24.73 27.58
CA PHE A 16 -2.99 -24.94 26.26
C PHE A 16 -3.80 -24.26 25.14
N GLY A 17 -5.13 -24.37 25.19
CA GLY A 17 -6.02 -23.70 24.25
C GLY A 17 -5.92 -22.17 24.32
N LEU A 18 -5.84 -21.60 25.52
CA LEU A 18 -5.63 -20.16 25.71
C LEU A 18 -4.27 -19.70 25.17
N PHE A 19 -3.21 -20.50 25.39
CA PHE A 19 -1.89 -20.19 24.85
C PHE A 19 -1.88 -20.18 23.32
N ILE A 20 -2.52 -21.16 22.67
CA ILE A 20 -2.66 -21.20 21.22
C ILE A 20 -3.44 -19.99 20.71
N ALA A 21 -4.55 -19.63 21.36
CA ALA A 21 -5.35 -18.47 20.98
C ALA A 21 -4.54 -17.16 21.06
N ILE A 22 -3.73 -16.99 22.10
CA ILE A 22 -2.83 -15.84 22.27
C ILE A 22 -1.77 -15.81 21.16
N VAL A 23 -1.14 -16.95 20.84
CA VAL A 23 -0.15 -17.05 19.76
C VAL A 23 -0.75 -16.68 18.40
N ILE A 24 -1.98 -17.14 18.11
CA ILE A 24 -2.69 -16.79 16.88
C ILE A 24 -2.93 -15.28 16.77
N VAL A 25 -3.39 -14.63 17.85
CA VAL A 25 -3.62 -13.17 17.87
C VAL A 25 -2.31 -12.40 17.65
N ILE A 26 -1.22 -12.84 18.27
CA ILE A 26 0.11 -12.23 18.10
C ILE A 26 0.58 -12.36 16.65
N ILE A 27 0.44 -13.53 16.03
CA ILE A 27 0.83 -13.76 14.63
C ILE A 27 0.00 -12.88 13.68
N PHE A 28 -1.32 -12.79 13.88
CA PHE A 28 -2.19 -11.91 13.09
C PHE A 28 -1.82 -10.44 13.23
N ASN A 29 -1.45 -10.00 14.44
CA ASN A 29 -1.02 -8.62 14.70
C ASN A 29 0.36 -8.32 14.08
N LEU A 30 1.32 -9.24 14.20
CA LEU A 30 2.65 -9.14 13.56
C LEU A 30 2.58 -9.13 12.03
N TYR A 31 1.67 -9.91 11.44
CA TYR A 31 1.40 -9.87 10.00
C TYR A 31 0.77 -8.55 9.55
N SER A 32 0.01 -7.88 10.43
CA SER A 32 -0.55 -6.56 10.15
C SER A 32 0.51 -5.46 10.23
N LEU A 33 1.48 -5.59 11.14
CA LEU A 33 2.64 -4.69 11.23
C LEU A 33 3.57 -4.83 10.01
N SER A 34 3.80 -6.04 9.50
CA SER A 34 4.73 -6.25 8.37
C SER A 34 4.27 -5.62 7.06
N LYS A 35 2.99 -5.25 6.92
CA LYS A 35 2.47 -4.49 5.76
C LYS A 35 2.82 -2.99 5.79
N THR A 36 3.44 -2.50 6.86
CA THR A 36 3.83 -1.08 7.00
C THR A 36 5.30 -0.79 6.75
N THR A 37 6.08 -1.73 6.18
CA THR A 37 7.38 -1.40 5.58
C THR A 37 7.16 -0.57 4.32
N ILE A 38 7.00 0.73 4.55
CA ILE A 38 7.12 1.79 3.56
C ILE A 38 8.42 1.52 2.81
N SER A 39 8.28 1.19 1.53
CA SER A 39 9.34 1.30 0.53
C SER A 39 9.71 2.78 0.41
N SER A 40 10.39 3.32 1.41
CA SER A 40 11.11 4.57 1.26
C SER A 40 12.42 4.23 0.57
N LYS A 41 12.33 3.88 -0.72
CA LYS A 41 13.46 4.06 -1.63
C LYS A 41 13.60 5.57 -1.86
N SER A 42 14.00 6.27 -0.80
CA SER A 42 14.47 7.64 -0.86
C SER A 42 15.84 7.59 -1.51
N ARG A 43 15.86 7.48 -2.85
CA ARG A 43 17.00 7.96 -3.61
C ARG A 43 16.95 9.47 -3.46
N ALA A 44 17.67 9.98 -2.47
CA ALA A 44 17.99 11.40 -2.36
C ALA A 44 18.80 11.76 -3.60
N SER A 45 18.12 12.06 -4.71
CA SER A 45 18.70 12.77 -5.83
C SER A 45 18.53 14.24 -5.49
N GLU A 46 19.56 14.75 -4.83
CA GLU A 46 20.16 16.05 -5.10
C GLU A 46 19.20 17.22 -5.28
N ILE A 47 19.13 18.04 -4.23
CA ILE A 47 18.48 19.35 -4.20
C ILE A 47 19.19 20.24 -5.24
N SER A 48 18.68 20.25 -6.46
CA SER A 48 18.88 21.35 -7.40
C SER A 48 17.49 21.93 -7.67
N PRO A 49 17.27 23.25 -7.51
CA PRO A 49 16.04 23.91 -7.91
C PRO A 49 16.01 24.02 -9.43
N THR A 50 16.09 22.89 -10.12
CA THR A 50 15.68 22.79 -11.50
C THR A 50 14.21 22.43 -11.41
N ILE A 51 13.35 23.38 -11.76
CA ILE A 51 11.95 23.06 -12.08
C ILE A 51 12.06 22.04 -13.20
N ASN A 52 12.11 20.74 -12.87
CA ASN A 52 12.09 19.70 -13.88
C ASN A 52 10.61 19.64 -14.28
N PRO A 53 10.23 20.20 -15.45
CA PRO A 53 8.88 19.99 -15.91
C PRO A 53 8.63 18.49 -15.94
N CYS A 54 7.48 18.04 -15.47
CA CYS A 54 7.09 16.64 -15.50
C CYS A 54 6.82 16.25 -16.98
N LEU A 55 7.89 16.11 -17.78
CA LEU A 55 7.84 16.07 -19.24
C LEU A 55 7.06 14.87 -19.75
N GLN A 56 7.04 13.78 -18.99
CA GLN A 56 6.33 12.56 -19.33
C GLN A 56 4.99 12.43 -18.58
N LYS A 57 4.51 13.48 -17.90
CA LYS A 57 3.24 13.45 -17.13
C LYS A 57 2.09 12.92 -17.97
N GLU A 58 1.89 13.51 -19.15
CA GLU A 58 0.82 13.14 -20.09
C GLU A 58 0.97 11.74 -20.68
N LYS A 59 2.08 11.07 -20.40
CA LYS A 59 2.35 9.70 -20.83
C LYS A 59 2.32 8.70 -19.67
N GLY A 60 2.05 9.14 -18.45
CA GLY A 60 1.94 8.24 -17.30
C GLY A 60 3.08 8.33 -16.28
N ASP A 61 3.85 9.42 -16.25
CA ASP A 61 4.85 9.70 -15.20
C ASP A 61 4.20 10.45 -14.03
N ALA A 62 3.95 9.74 -12.92
CA ALA A 62 3.23 10.26 -11.75
C ALA A 62 4.18 10.76 -10.65
N ASN A 63 5.43 10.30 -10.64
CA ASN A 63 6.45 10.75 -9.70
C ASN A 63 7.39 11.83 -10.27
N CYS A 64 7.22 12.20 -11.54
CA CYS A 64 8.00 13.18 -12.28
C CYS A 64 9.51 12.85 -12.32
N ASP A 65 9.83 11.55 -12.42
CA ASP A 65 11.21 11.07 -12.51
C ASP A 65 11.70 10.91 -13.96
N ASN A 66 10.86 11.26 -14.95
CA ASN A 66 11.07 11.09 -16.39
C ASN A 66 11.04 9.64 -16.88
N PHE A 67 10.67 8.68 -16.04
CA PHE A 67 10.50 7.28 -16.39
C PHE A 67 9.05 6.84 -16.16
N ILE A 68 8.50 6.09 -17.10
CA ILE A 68 7.15 5.53 -16.97
C ILE A 68 7.30 4.11 -16.47
N THR A 69 7.11 3.92 -15.17
CA THR A 69 7.42 2.68 -14.46
C THR A 69 6.20 2.06 -13.77
N THR A 70 6.37 0.89 -13.14
CA THR A 70 5.32 0.33 -12.25
C THR A 70 5.09 1.20 -11.02
N THR A 71 6.07 2.03 -10.62
CA THR A 71 5.93 2.97 -9.52
C THR A 71 4.80 3.97 -9.81
N ASP A 72 4.71 4.45 -11.05
CA ASP A 72 3.69 5.41 -11.48
C ASP A 72 2.29 4.80 -11.47
N ARG A 73 2.18 3.53 -11.89
CA ARG A 73 0.95 2.76 -11.76
C ARG A 73 0.53 2.58 -10.31
N ASP A 74 1.48 2.39 -9.40
CA ASP A 74 1.17 2.21 -7.99
C ASP A 74 0.70 3.54 -7.37
N ILE A 75 1.26 4.68 -7.80
CA ILE A 75 0.72 6.02 -7.47
C ILE A 75 -0.71 6.18 -8.01
N TRP A 76 -0.95 5.85 -9.27
CA TRP A 76 -2.30 5.84 -9.86
C TRP A 76 -3.27 4.99 -9.05
N ARG A 77 -2.85 3.79 -8.62
CA ARG A 77 -3.70 2.88 -7.84
C ARG A 77 -4.09 3.49 -6.49
N GLU A 78 -3.17 4.15 -5.81
CA GLU A 78 -3.46 4.77 -4.51
C GLU A 78 -4.37 6.00 -4.68
N GLU A 79 -4.18 6.79 -5.72
CA GLU A 79 -5.04 7.95 -6.01
C GLU A 79 -6.44 7.54 -6.51
N TYR A 80 -6.53 6.51 -7.35
CA TYR A 80 -7.79 5.95 -7.81
C TYR A 80 -8.68 5.49 -6.64
N LYS A 81 -8.09 4.93 -5.57
CA LYS A 81 -8.82 4.56 -4.35
C LYS A 81 -9.31 5.77 -3.56
N GLN A 82 -8.61 6.89 -3.61
CA GLN A 82 -8.96 8.13 -2.92
C GLN A 82 -10.08 8.90 -3.65
N GLY A 83 -10.23 8.69 -4.96
CA GLY A 83 -11.28 9.35 -5.75
C GLY A 83 -11.15 10.87 -5.70
N LYS A 84 -12.19 11.58 -5.27
CA LYS A 84 -12.24 13.06 -5.25
C LYS A 84 -11.21 13.72 -4.32
N THR A 85 -10.62 12.99 -3.37
CA THR A 85 -9.59 13.53 -2.48
C THR A 85 -8.16 13.26 -2.96
N ALA A 86 -8.01 12.71 -4.16
CA ALA A 86 -6.70 12.44 -4.76
C ALA A 86 -5.90 13.73 -5.01
N GLN A 87 -4.58 13.61 -5.05
CA GLN A 87 -3.66 14.72 -5.33
C GLN A 87 -3.48 15.00 -6.83
N LEU A 88 -4.18 14.26 -7.71
CA LEU A 88 -4.13 14.38 -9.17
C LEU A 88 -2.71 14.19 -9.75
N ARG A 89 -1.86 13.43 -9.06
CA ARG A 89 -0.53 13.06 -9.56
C ARG A 89 -0.62 12.03 -10.68
N ALA A 90 -1.70 11.27 -10.74
CA ALA A 90 -1.97 10.31 -11.80
C ALA A 90 -3.08 10.76 -12.76
N ASP A 91 -3.50 12.03 -12.71
CA ASP A 91 -4.31 12.65 -13.75
C ASP A 91 -3.39 12.95 -14.94
N PHE A 92 -3.34 12.02 -15.89
CA PHE A 92 -2.45 12.07 -17.05
C PHE A 92 -3.13 12.71 -18.25
N ASN A 93 -4.46 12.63 -18.35
CA ASN A 93 -5.24 13.24 -19.43
C ASN A 93 -5.69 14.69 -19.11
N LYS A 94 -5.43 15.18 -17.89
CA LYS A 94 -5.77 16.52 -17.37
C LYS A 94 -7.27 16.77 -17.28
N ASP A 95 -8.07 15.74 -17.04
CA ASP A 95 -9.52 15.86 -16.87
C ASP A 95 -9.95 16.18 -15.42
N SER A 96 -8.97 16.40 -14.52
CA SER A 96 -9.17 16.66 -13.09
C SER A 96 -9.77 15.48 -12.32
N LEU A 97 -9.71 14.28 -12.89
CA LEU A 97 -10.11 13.02 -12.27
C LEU A 97 -8.93 12.05 -12.35
N VAL A 98 -8.87 11.12 -11.39
CA VAL A 98 -8.00 9.95 -11.50
C VAL A 98 -8.89 8.75 -11.68
N ASN A 99 -8.96 8.25 -12.91
CA ASN A 99 -9.91 7.22 -13.30
C ASN A 99 -9.24 6.16 -14.21
N TYR A 100 -10.06 5.34 -14.88
CA TYR A 100 -9.55 4.27 -15.73
C TYR A 100 -8.90 4.76 -17.03
N ASP A 101 -9.26 5.95 -17.51
CA ASP A 101 -8.62 6.54 -18.69
C ASP A 101 -7.16 6.92 -18.42
N ASP A 102 -6.82 7.37 -17.22
CA ASP A 102 -5.43 7.57 -16.82
C ASP A 102 -4.63 6.26 -16.82
N TYR A 103 -5.23 5.17 -16.35
CA TYR A 103 -4.60 3.86 -16.42
C TYR A 103 -4.29 3.46 -17.86
N ARG A 104 -5.20 3.76 -18.80
CA ARG A 104 -4.97 3.50 -20.23
C ARG A 104 -3.81 4.32 -20.78
N VAL A 105 -3.65 5.58 -20.36
CA VAL A 105 -2.51 6.42 -20.75
C VAL A 105 -1.21 5.81 -20.27
N TRP A 106 -1.12 5.42 -18.99
CA TRP A 106 0.07 4.75 -18.46
C TRP A 106 0.35 3.43 -19.20
N PHE A 107 -0.68 2.58 -19.37
CA PHE A 107 -0.53 1.27 -19.99
C PHE A 107 -0.05 1.34 -21.44
N ALA A 108 -0.48 2.36 -22.19
CA ALA A 108 -0.06 2.57 -23.58
C ALA A 108 1.42 2.96 -23.71
N ASN A 109 2.03 3.54 -22.68
CA ASN A 109 3.39 4.09 -22.73
C ASN A 109 4.40 3.33 -21.87
N TRP A 110 3.95 2.55 -20.89
CA TRP A 110 4.82 1.71 -20.05
C TRP A 110 5.58 0.70 -20.91
N LYS A 111 6.89 0.62 -20.67
CA LYS A 111 7.79 -0.34 -21.33
C LYS A 111 8.31 -1.33 -20.28
N LYS A 112 8.18 -2.62 -20.60
CA LYS A 112 8.62 -3.74 -19.74
C LYS A 112 10.13 -3.90 -19.74
#